data_AF-U1J880-F1
#
_entry.id   AF-U1J880-F1
#
_cell.length_a   1.000
_cell.length_b   1.000
_cell.length_c   1.000
_cell.angle_alpha   90.00
_cell.angle_beta   90.00
_cell.angle_gamma   90.00
#
_symmetry.space_group_name_H-M   'P 1'
#
loop_
_entity.id
_entity.type
_entity.pdbx_description
1 polymer ?
#
loop_
_entity_poly.entity_id
_entity_poly.type
_entity_poly.pdbx_seq_one_letter_code
_entity_poly.pdbx_strand_id
1 'polypeptide(L)'
;KSCGDDPWRILVLGPMFLGAMGTFWVAINTVTLPFYGEGELYPWWTLWLVLIWNVTFLNLLPVFSRFAPANLAYFDRKTRKVGYTFDIPGCTERDEFGNCCFPWREIECNVAKITTSQHGAQAYAPFISHEHSFFQYKNTEMTIVVTENAQDPIYCLLFWEELVRFMDNKKPLPDVPRYEAVRHLDPVTAEYD
;
A
#
# COMPACT_ATOMS: atom_id res chain seq x y z
N LYS A 1 0.45 8.47 -7.25
CA LYS A 1 0.21 9.78 -6.60
C LYS A 1 -0.82 9.55 -5.50
N SER A 2 -0.44 9.60 -4.23
CA SER A 2 -1.39 9.45 -3.11
C SER A 2 -2.06 10.82 -2.86
N CYS A 3 -3.29 10.95 -3.34
CA CYS A 3 -4.21 12.03 -2.98
C CYS A 3 -4.99 11.61 -1.73
N GLY A 4 -5.25 12.57 -0.84
CA GLY A 4 -6.15 12.41 0.32
C GLY A 4 -5.44 12.46 1.66
N ASP A 5 -6.06 13.17 2.61
CA ASP A 5 -5.66 13.27 4.02
C ASP A 5 -5.61 11.88 4.65
N ASP A 6 -4.48 11.21 4.48
CA ASP A 6 -4.19 9.96 5.16
C ASP A 6 -3.91 10.29 6.64
N PRO A 7 -4.70 9.79 7.60
CA PRO A 7 -4.45 9.95 9.04
C PRO A 7 -3.02 9.56 9.42
N TRP A 8 -2.42 8.66 8.64
CA TRP A 8 -1.03 8.27 8.79
C TRP A 8 -0.03 9.41 8.59
N ARG A 9 -0.35 10.39 7.75
CA ARG A 9 0.48 11.58 7.57
C ARG A 9 0.51 12.42 8.82
N ILE A 10 -0.58 12.49 9.60
CA ILE A 10 -0.58 13.20 10.89
C ILE A 10 0.29 12.45 11.88
N LEU A 11 0.21 11.12 11.91
CA LEU A 11 1.03 10.28 12.79
C LEU A 11 2.53 10.34 12.44
N VAL A 12 2.87 10.49 11.17
CA VAL A 12 4.26 10.53 10.68
C VAL A 12 4.82 11.96 10.69
N LEU A 13 4.08 12.95 10.20
CA LEU A 13 4.52 14.34 10.07
C LEU A 13 4.29 15.17 11.34
N GLY A 14 3.30 14.79 12.17
CA GLY A 14 3.02 15.47 13.44
C GLY A 14 4.23 15.49 14.38
N PRO A 15 4.89 14.34 14.63
CA PRO A 15 6.09 14.31 15.44
C PRO A 15 7.27 15.08 14.85
N MET A 16 7.40 15.12 13.51
CA MET A 16 8.41 15.94 12.84
C MET A 16 8.15 17.44 13.04
N PHE A 17 6.89 17.86 12.90
CA PHE A 17 6.48 19.25 13.14
C PHE A 17 6.71 19.67 14.60
N LEU A 18 6.33 18.82 15.56
CA LEU A 18 6.58 19.05 16.99
C LEU A 18 8.08 19.11 17.31
N GLY A 19 8.91 18.28 16.65
CA GLY A 19 10.36 18.34 16.77
C GLY A 19 10.96 19.64 16.25
N ALA A 20 10.48 20.13 15.10
CA ALA A 20 10.90 21.41 14.52
C ALA A 20 10.50 22.60 15.39
N MET A 21 9.24 22.64 15.86
CA MET A 21 8.75 23.67 16.77
C MET A 21 9.46 23.64 18.13
N GLY A 22 9.74 22.45 18.66
CA GLY A 22 10.54 22.27 19.87
C GLY A 22 11.97 22.78 19.71
N THR A 23 12.59 22.53 18.55
CA THR A 23 13.94 23.02 18.24
C THR A 23 13.97 24.55 18.13
N PHE A 24 12.95 25.14 17.50
CA PHE A 24 12.78 26.59 17.45
C PHE A 24 12.57 27.20 18.84
N TRP A 25 11.77 26.54 19.69
CA TRP A 25 11.56 26.95 21.07
C TRP A 25 12.86 26.90 21.88
N VAL A 26 13.65 25.83 21.76
CA VAL A 26 14.97 25.74 22.40
C VAL A 26 15.89 26.85 21.91
N ALA A 27 15.89 27.16 20.61
CA ALA A 27 16.69 28.25 20.04
C ALA A 27 16.34 29.61 20.67
N ILE A 28 15.05 29.92 20.82
CA ILE A 28 14.58 31.14 21.51
C ILE A 28 15.07 31.16 22.96
N ASN A 29 14.91 30.06 23.71
CA ASN A 29 15.38 29.98 25.09
C ASN A 29 16.90 30.15 25.19
N THR A 30 17.68 29.60 24.25
CA THR A 30 19.14 29.83 24.23
C THR A 30 19.53 31.28 23.95
N VAL A 31 18.76 32.01 23.16
CA VAL A 31 19.01 33.43 22.88
C VAL A 31 18.63 34.30 24.08
N THR A 32 17.69 33.86 24.93
CA THR A 32 17.30 34.60 26.13
C THR A 32 18.21 34.38 27.33
N LEU A 33 19.15 33.42 27.28
CA LEU A 33 20.12 33.14 28.36
C LEU A 33 20.80 34.40 28.96
N PRO A 34 21.26 35.39 28.17
CA PRO A 34 21.93 36.57 28.70
C PRO A 34 21.04 37.49 29.55
N PHE A 35 19.72 37.30 29.50
CA PHE A 35 18.73 38.09 30.25
C PHE A 35 18.32 37.46 31.58
N TYR A 36 18.81 36.26 31.90
CA TYR A 36 18.55 35.61 33.19
C TYR A 36 19.38 36.27 34.29
N GLY A 37 18.72 36.58 35.41
CA GLY A 37 19.37 37.17 36.59
C GLY A 37 20.17 36.16 37.41
N GLU A 38 21.04 36.65 38.30
CA GLU A 38 21.75 35.79 39.25
C GLU A 38 20.75 35.03 40.14
N GLY A 39 20.75 33.69 40.05
CA GLY A 39 19.87 32.79 40.81
C GLY A 39 18.64 32.27 40.06
N GLU A 40 18.38 32.75 38.83
CA GLU A 40 17.30 32.20 38.00
C GLU A 40 17.72 30.90 37.31
N LEU A 41 16.90 29.86 37.44
CA LEU A 41 17.16 28.54 36.87
C LEU A 41 16.71 28.48 35.41
N TYR A 42 17.66 28.30 34.50
CA TYR A 42 17.36 28.02 33.10
C TYR A 42 16.63 26.67 32.94
N PRO A 43 15.56 26.58 32.14
CA PRO A 43 14.75 25.36 32.01
C PRO A 43 15.41 24.29 31.13
N TRP A 44 16.52 23.71 31.61
CA TRP A 44 17.29 22.65 30.91
C TRP A 44 16.46 21.43 30.51
N TRP A 45 15.37 21.15 31.22
CA TRP A 45 14.45 20.06 30.89
C TRP A 45 13.86 20.19 29.48
N THR A 46 13.67 21.43 28.99
CA THR A 46 13.15 21.68 27.63
C THR A 46 14.11 21.20 26.55
N LEU A 47 15.42 21.42 26.75
CA LEU A 47 16.47 20.96 25.85
C LEU A 47 16.53 19.42 25.85
N TRP A 48 16.49 18.79 27.02
CA TRP A 48 16.49 17.32 27.12
C TRP A 48 15.24 16.69 26.50
N LEU A 49 14.07 17.28 26.71
CA LEU A 49 12.81 16.80 26.12
C LEU A 49 12.88 16.84 24.59
N VAL A 50 13.34 17.96 24.01
CA VAL A 50 13.44 18.13 22.56
C VAL A 50 14.51 17.21 21.96
N LEU A 51 15.64 17.01 22.64
CA LEU A 51 16.66 16.06 22.19
C LEU A 51 16.14 14.63 22.20
N ILE A 52 15.52 14.18 23.30
CA ILE A 52 14.93 12.84 23.40
C ILE A 52 13.83 12.66 22.35
N TRP A 53 12.98 13.66 22.14
CA TRP A 53 11.94 13.63 21.12
C TRP A 53 12.51 13.45 19.72
N ASN A 54 13.49 14.27 19.32
CA ASN A 54 14.10 14.19 18.01
C ASN A 54 14.83 12.86 17.80
N VAL A 55 15.62 12.40 18.78
CA VAL A 55 16.31 11.11 18.68
C VAL A 55 15.31 9.96 18.60
N THR A 56 14.23 9.98 19.38
CA THR A 56 13.26 8.87 19.40
C THR A 56 12.44 8.85 18.13
N PHE A 57 11.80 9.96 17.76
CA PHE A 57 10.87 9.98 16.64
C PHE A 57 11.59 9.98 15.29
N LEU A 58 12.67 10.76 15.09
CA LEU A 58 13.38 10.76 13.80
C LEU A 58 14.01 9.40 13.47
N ASN A 59 14.45 8.63 14.47
CA ASN A 59 15.02 7.30 14.25
C ASN A 59 13.97 6.18 14.18
N LEU A 60 12.77 6.39 14.73
CA LEU A 60 11.67 5.41 14.68
C LEU A 60 10.68 5.66 13.52
N LEU A 61 10.78 6.79 12.80
CA LEU A 61 9.98 7.05 11.59
C LEU A 61 9.93 5.87 10.60
N PRO A 62 11.05 5.18 10.27
CA PRO A 62 11.02 4.02 9.37
C PRO A 62 10.30 2.80 9.96
N VAL A 63 10.19 2.72 11.29
CA VAL A 63 9.41 1.67 11.97
C VAL A 63 7.93 2.03 11.91
N PHE A 64 7.59 3.30 12.15
CA PHE A 64 6.24 3.78 11.99
C PHE A 64 5.75 3.58 10.57
N SER A 65 6.51 3.91 9.53
CA SER A 65 6.06 3.69 8.15
C SER A 65 5.70 2.23 7.80
N ARG A 66 6.21 1.22 8.53
CA ARG A 66 5.86 -0.19 8.35
C ARG A 66 4.50 -0.58 8.91
N PHE A 67 3.94 0.19 9.84
CA PHE A 67 2.59 -0.06 10.35
C PHE A 67 1.49 0.47 9.42
N ALA A 68 1.84 1.23 8.38
CA ALA A 68 0.87 1.64 7.37
C ALA A 68 0.39 0.40 6.61
N PRO A 69 -0.93 0.17 6.49
CA PRO A 69 -1.43 -0.92 5.65
C PRO A 69 -0.98 -0.67 4.21
N ALA A 70 -0.47 -1.72 3.56
CA ALA A 70 -0.10 -1.62 2.16
C ALA A 70 -1.36 -1.47 1.29
N ASN A 71 -1.27 -0.63 0.26
CA ASN A 71 -2.28 -0.54 -0.78
C ASN A 71 -2.22 -1.82 -1.62
N LEU A 72 -3.19 -2.70 -1.42
CA LEU A 72 -3.24 -4.02 -2.02
C LEU A 72 -4.63 -4.24 -2.62
N ALA A 73 -4.66 -4.93 -3.75
CA ALA A 73 -5.87 -5.55 -4.26
C ALA A 73 -5.80 -7.05 -3.96
N TYR A 74 -6.91 -7.63 -3.52
CA TYR A 74 -7.02 -9.07 -3.29
C TYR A 74 -8.21 -9.64 -4.06
N PHE A 75 -8.03 -10.86 -4.54
CA PHE A 75 -9.01 -11.58 -5.33
C PHE A 75 -9.68 -12.61 -4.44
N ASP A 76 -10.93 -12.35 -4.07
CA ASP A 76 -11.72 -13.31 -3.30
C ASP A 76 -12.50 -14.22 -4.24
N ARG A 77 -12.02 -15.45 -4.34
CA ARG A 77 -12.60 -16.50 -5.16
C ARG A 77 -13.97 -16.96 -4.67
N LYS A 78 -14.23 -16.96 -3.35
CA LYS A 78 -15.49 -17.45 -2.79
C LYS A 78 -16.63 -16.51 -3.13
N THR A 79 -16.42 -15.21 -2.94
CA THR A 79 -17.42 -14.18 -3.29
C THR A 79 -17.37 -13.76 -4.76
N ARG A 80 -16.29 -14.10 -5.48
CA ARG A 80 -15.98 -13.68 -6.86
C ARG A 80 -15.89 -12.16 -6.99
N LYS A 81 -15.23 -11.54 -6.03
CA LYS A 81 -15.03 -10.10 -5.96
C LYS A 81 -13.55 -9.76 -5.84
N VAL A 82 -13.21 -8.54 -6.21
CA VAL A 82 -11.90 -7.94 -6.01
C VAL A 82 -12.04 -6.83 -5.00
N GLY A 83 -11.36 -6.99 -3.87
CA GLY A 83 -11.32 -6.01 -2.79
C GLY A 83 -10.07 -5.16 -2.86
N TYR A 84 -10.19 -3.91 -2.44
CA TYR A 84 -9.09 -2.95 -2.37
C TYR A 84 -8.95 -2.44 -0.94
N THR A 85 -7.75 -2.54 -0.38
CA THR A 85 -7.47 -2.10 1.01
C THR A 85 -7.51 -0.59 1.19
N PHE A 86 -7.59 0.16 0.09
CA PHE A 86 -7.66 1.60 0.06
C PHE A 86 -9.00 2.07 -0.51
N ASP A 87 -9.38 3.29 -0.15
CA ASP A 87 -10.69 3.81 -0.52
C ASP A 87 -10.76 4.25 -1.99
N ILE A 88 -11.86 3.89 -2.66
CA ILE A 88 -12.12 4.20 -4.06
C ILE A 88 -13.34 5.11 -4.15
N PRO A 89 -13.20 6.34 -4.67
CA PRO A 89 -14.33 7.24 -4.83
C PRO A 89 -15.44 6.61 -5.68
N GLY A 90 -16.70 6.74 -5.24
CA GLY A 90 -17.87 6.23 -5.97
C GLY A 90 -18.15 4.74 -5.75
N CYS A 91 -17.35 4.05 -4.95
CA CYS A 91 -17.61 2.70 -4.49
C CYS A 91 -18.83 2.64 -3.57
N THR A 92 -19.81 1.80 -3.94
CA THR A 92 -21.06 1.61 -3.19
C THR A 92 -21.05 0.35 -2.34
N GLU A 93 -20.41 -0.71 -2.82
CA GLU A 93 -20.34 -2.00 -2.15
C GLU A 93 -19.02 -2.17 -1.39
N ARG A 94 -19.12 -2.60 -0.13
CA ARG A 94 -17.97 -2.87 0.73
C ARG A 94 -18.07 -4.26 1.33
N ASP A 95 -16.92 -4.84 1.61
CA ASP A 95 -16.83 -6.15 2.26
C ASP A 95 -16.96 -6.07 3.79
N GLU A 96 -16.81 -7.21 4.46
CA GLU A 96 -16.86 -7.34 5.91
C GLU A 96 -15.78 -6.51 6.65
N PHE A 97 -14.70 -6.16 5.96
CA PHE A 97 -13.61 -5.33 6.47
C PHE A 97 -13.80 -3.84 6.17
N GLY A 98 -14.88 -3.46 5.47
CA GLY A 98 -15.16 -2.08 5.04
C GLY A 98 -14.35 -1.64 3.81
N ASN A 99 -13.65 -2.58 3.17
CA ASN A 99 -12.88 -2.33 1.95
C ASN A 99 -13.80 -2.27 0.74
N CYS A 100 -13.43 -1.44 -0.23
CA CYS A 100 -14.18 -1.34 -1.48
C CYS A 100 -14.03 -2.61 -2.29
N CYS A 101 -15.16 -3.17 -2.74
CA CYS A 101 -15.17 -4.40 -3.51
C CYS A 101 -15.97 -4.25 -4.80
N PHE A 102 -15.47 -4.88 -5.86
CA PHE A 102 -16.12 -4.93 -7.17
C PHE A 102 -16.28 -6.38 -7.63
N PRO A 103 -17.32 -6.70 -8.41
CA PRO A 103 -17.43 -8.00 -9.07
C PRO A 103 -16.22 -8.28 -9.96
N TRP A 104 -15.68 -9.50 -9.91
CA TRP A 104 -14.53 -9.91 -10.74
C TRP A 104 -14.76 -9.70 -12.24
N ARG A 105 -16.01 -9.81 -12.71
CA ARG A 105 -16.36 -9.67 -14.14
C ARG A 105 -16.16 -8.27 -14.68
N GLU A 106 -16.13 -7.26 -13.81
CA GLU A 106 -15.95 -5.85 -14.16
C GLU A 106 -14.47 -5.46 -14.14
N ILE A 107 -13.58 -6.42 -13.89
CA ILE A 107 -12.14 -6.20 -13.80
C ILE A 107 -11.48 -6.62 -15.12
N GLU A 108 -10.74 -5.69 -15.70
CA GLU A 108 -9.99 -5.86 -16.93
C GLU A 108 -8.49 -5.88 -16.64
N CYS A 109 -7.74 -6.51 -17.55
CA CYS A 109 -6.28 -6.52 -17.52
C CYS A 109 -5.72 -6.02 -18.85
N ASN A 110 -4.87 -5.00 -18.76
CA ASN A 110 -4.14 -4.44 -19.88
C ASN A 110 -2.64 -4.71 -19.70
N VAL A 111 -2.01 -5.36 -20.66
CA VAL A 111 -0.55 -5.56 -20.62
C VAL A 111 0.12 -4.35 -21.26
N ALA A 112 0.96 -3.65 -20.50
CA ALA A 112 1.72 -2.52 -21.02
C ALA A 112 3.22 -2.71 -20.81
N LYS A 113 3.98 -2.11 -21.71
CA LYS A 113 5.44 -2.12 -21.68
C LYS A 113 5.93 -1.07 -20.68
N ILE A 114 6.73 -1.49 -19.72
CA ILE A 114 7.35 -0.65 -18.70
C ILE A 114 8.86 -0.58 -18.96
N THR A 115 9.38 0.63 -19.04
CA THR A 115 10.82 0.89 -18.99
C THR A 115 11.28 0.94 -17.54
N THR A 116 12.16 0.02 -17.15
CA THR A 116 12.76 0.03 -15.81
C THR A 116 13.77 1.16 -15.72
N SER A 117 13.84 1.83 -14.56
CA SER A 117 14.76 2.94 -14.30
C SER A 117 16.24 2.56 -14.38
N GLN A 118 16.56 1.27 -14.31
CA GLN A 118 17.91 0.75 -14.45
C GLN A 118 18.16 0.34 -15.91
N HIS A 119 19.05 1.09 -16.59
CA HIS A 119 19.68 0.74 -17.86
C HIS A 119 18.78 0.57 -19.09
N GLY A 120 17.55 1.11 -19.08
CA GLY A 120 16.67 1.05 -20.25
C GLY A 120 16.14 -0.35 -20.56
N ALA A 121 16.25 -1.28 -19.61
CA ALA A 121 15.67 -2.60 -19.71
C ALA A 121 14.14 -2.47 -19.86
N GLN A 122 13.61 -3.17 -20.86
CA GLN A 122 12.19 -3.18 -21.18
C GLN A 122 11.58 -4.43 -20.57
N ALA A 123 10.51 -4.25 -19.80
CA ALA A 123 9.67 -5.30 -19.27
C ALA A 123 8.22 -5.03 -19.66
N TYR A 124 7.37 -6.02 -19.47
CA TYR A 124 5.93 -5.94 -19.58
C TYR A 124 5.35 -6.17 -18.19
N ALA A 125 4.23 -5.51 -17.90
CA ALA A 125 3.46 -5.82 -16.71
C ALA A 125 1.96 -5.78 -17.01
N PRO A 126 1.16 -6.66 -16.37
CA PRO A 126 -0.28 -6.56 -16.38
C PRO A 126 -0.73 -5.41 -15.45
N PHE A 127 -1.57 -4.54 -15.98
CA PHE A 127 -2.31 -3.51 -15.27
C PHE A 127 -3.74 -3.98 -15.12
N ILE A 128 -4.16 -4.22 -13.88
CA ILE A 128 -5.52 -4.58 -13.54
C ILE A 128 -6.27 -3.30 -13.17
N SER A 129 -7.46 -3.13 -13.72
CA SER A 129 -8.33 -2.01 -13.41
C SER A 129 -9.78 -2.40 -13.56
N HIS A 130 -10.68 -1.62 -12.96
CA HIS A 130 -12.09 -1.72 -13.28
C HIS A 130 -12.36 -1.27 -14.73
N GLU A 131 -13.34 -1.85 -15.41
CA GLU A 131 -13.72 -1.49 -16.80
C GLU A 131 -14.03 0.01 -16.94
N HIS A 132 -14.78 0.56 -15.99
CA HIS A 132 -15.08 2.00 -15.86
C HIS A 132 -14.02 2.82 -15.10
N SER A 133 -12.76 2.35 -15.06
CA SER A 133 -11.65 3.06 -14.38
C SER A 133 -11.41 4.47 -14.93
N PHE A 134 -11.56 4.67 -16.24
CA PHE A 134 -11.26 5.96 -16.86
C PHE A 134 -12.21 7.10 -16.43
N PHE A 135 -13.49 6.79 -16.19
CA PHE A 135 -14.52 7.80 -15.92
C PHE A 135 -15.00 7.82 -14.46
N GLN A 136 -15.13 6.66 -13.81
CA GLN A 136 -15.78 6.55 -12.50
C GLN A 136 -14.78 6.09 -11.42
N TYR A 137 -14.01 5.04 -11.70
CA TYR A 137 -13.20 4.35 -10.69
C TYR A 137 -11.69 4.52 -10.93
N LYS A 138 -11.24 5.77 -11.04
CA LYS A 138 -9.86 6.13 -11.44
C LYS A 138 -8.73 5.55 -10.60
N ASN A 139 -9.01 5.25 -9.33
CA ASN A 139 -8.00 4.72 -8.41
C ASN A 139 -7.93 3.18 -8.38
N THR A 140 -8.66 2.48 -9.24
CA THR A 140 -8.64 1.00 -9.29
C THR A 140 -7.43 0.41 -10.01
N GLU A 141 -6.66 1.23 -10.73
CA GLU A 141 -5.52 0.75 -11.52
C GLU A 141 -4.38 0.26 -10.63
N MET A 142 -4.02 -1.01 -10.79
CA MET A 142 -2.97 -1.69 -10.03
C MET A 142 -2.05 -2.45 -10.97
N THR A 143 -0.75 -2.35 -10.75
CA THR A 143 0.25 -3.11 -11.51
C THR A 143 0.59 -4.40 -10.77
N ILE A 144 0.56 -5.53 -11.49
CA ILE A 144 1.10 -6.78 -10.96
C ILE A 144 2.56 -6.91 -11.36
N VAL A 145 3.40 -7.31 -10.41
CA VAL A 145 4.79 -7.68 -10.70
C VAL A 145 4.84 -9.16 -11.05
N VAL A 146 5.14 -9.47 -12.31
CA VAL A 146 5.37 -10.85 -12.76
C VAL A 146 6.82 -11.21 -12.48
N THR A 147 7.03 -12.22 -11.63
CA THR A 147 8.38 -12.65 -11.22
C THR A 147 9.10 -13.46 -12.29
N GLU A 148 8.35 -14.09 -13.19
CA GLU A 148 8.87 -14.96 -14.25
C GLU A 148 9.00 -14.19 -15.56
N ASN A 149 10.25 -14.03 -16.03
CA ASN A 149 10.60 -13.52 -17.36
C ASN A 149 9.69 -12.40 -17.91
N ALA A 150 9.51 -11.33 -17.14
CA ALA A 150 8.69 -10.18 -17.52
C ALA A 150 9.17 -9.43 -18.78
N GLN A 151 10.29 -9.84 -19.41
CA GLN A 151 10.74 -9.29 -20.68
C GLN A 151 9.88 -9.77 -21.86
N ASP A 152 9.21 -10.92 -21.73
CA ASP A 152 8.31 -11.46 -22.75
C ASP A 152 6.84 -11.25 -22.32
N PRO A 153 6.03 -10.56 -23.14
CA PRO A 153 4.63 -10.27 -22.82
C PRO A 153 3.77 -11.53 -22.64
N ILE A 154 4.17 -12.67 -23.21
CA ILE A 154 3.44 -13.94 -23.09
C ILE A 154 3.32 -14.34 -21.61
N TYR A 155 4.35 -14.16 -20.79
CA TYR A 155 4.29 -14.52 -19.37
C TYR A 155 3.30 -13.65 -18.58
N CYS A 156 3.12 -12.37 -18.99
CA CYS A 156 2.09 -11.51 -18.39
C CYS A 156 0.68 -11.99 -18.75
N LEU A 157 0.47 -12.45 -19.99
CA LEU A 157 -0.81 -13.00 -20.43
C LEU A 157 -1.11 -14.35 -19.77
N LEU A 158 -0.13 -15.24 -19.67
CA LEU A 158 -0.28 -16.52 -18.97
C LEU A 158 -0.63 -16.32 -17.50
N PHE A 159 0.01 -15.35 -16.82
CA PHE A 159 -0.33 -15.00 -15.46
C PHE A 159 -1.78 -14.51 -15.33
N TRP A 160 -2.24 -13.67 -16.27
CA TRP A 160 -3.63 -13.24 -16.30
C TRP A 160 -4.60 -14.39 -16.55
N GLU A 161 -4.30 -15.29 -17.49
CA GLU A 161 -5.12 -16.49 -17.73
C GLU A 161 -5.19 -17.40 -16.51
N GLU A 162 -4.09 -17.57 -15.77
CA GLU A 162 -4.07 -18.29 -14.50
C GLU A 162 -5.02 -17.65 -13.49
N LEU A 163 -4.98 -16.32 -13.35
CA LEU A 163 -5.90 -15.55 -12.48
C LEU A 163 -7.36 -15.72 -12.89
N VAL A 164 -7.66 -15.66 -14.18
CA VAL A 164 -9.00 -15.88 -14.73
C VAL A 164 -9.50 -17.29 -14.40
N ARG A 165 -8.65 -18.32 -14.53
CA ARG A 165 -8.99 -19.69 -14.17
C ARG A 165 -9.14 -19.86 -12.66
N PHE A 166 -8.28 -19.21 -11.87
CA PHE A 166 -8.37 -19.20 -10.41
C PHE A 166 -9.72 -18.64 -9.97
N MET A 167 -10.19 -17.54 -10.57
CA MET A 167 -11.48 -16.93 -10.22
C MET A 167 -12.71 -17.66 -10.81
N ASP A 168 -12.53 -18.61 -11.72
CA ASP A 168 -13.61 -19.39 -12.31
C ASP A 168 -13.93 -20.65 -11.50
N ASN A 169 -14.97 -20.57 -10.67
CA ASN A 169 -15.42 -21.67 -9.81
C ASN A 169 -16.07 -22.85 -10.59
N LYS A 170 -16.26 -22.74 -11.91
CA LYS A 170 -16.81 -23.82 -12.74
C LYS A 170 -15.76 -24.86 -13.17
N LYS A 171 -14.49 -24.57 -12.91
CA LYS A 171 -13.35 -25.39 -13.32
C LYS A 171 -12.48 -25.69 -12.10
N PRO A 172 -11.69 -26.77 -12.12
CA PRO A 172 -10.69 -27.02 -11.08
C PRO A 172 -9.73 -25.84 -10.97
N LEU A 173 -9.09 -25.74 -9.80
CA LEU A 173 -7.99 -24.80 -9.59
C LEU A 173 -6.90 -24.98 -10.67
N PRO A 174 -6.20 -23.91 -11.07
CA PRO A 174 -5.11 -24.01 -12.03
C PRO A 174 -4.08 -25.06 -11.63
N ASP A 175 -3.58 -25.81 -12.61
CA ASP A 175 -2.57 -26.84 -12.37
C ASP A 175 -1.17 -26.23 -12.23
N VAL A 176 -0.94 -25.58 -11.08
CA VAL A 176 0.33 -24.98 -10.70
C VAL A 176 0.82 -25.54 -9.37
N PRO A 177 2.16 -25.69 -9.17
CA PRO A 177 2.72 -26.27 -7.96
C PRO A 177 2.30 -25.58 -6.65
N ARG A 178 1.98 -24.27 -6.72
CA ARG A 178 1.52 -23.48 -5.57
C ARG A 178 0.20 -23.97 -4.99
N TYR A 179 -0.72 -24.44 -5.84
CA TYR A 179 -2.04 -24.90 -5.40
C TYR A 179 -2.07 -26.40 -5.11
N GLU A 180 -1.17 -27.19 -5.70
CA GLU A 180 -1.16 -28.66 -5.59
C GLU A 180 -1.21 -29.16 -4.13
N ALA A 181 -0.43 -28.54 -3.23
CA ALA A 181 -0.38 -28.93 -1.82
C ALA A 181 -1.67 -28.63 -1.03
N VAL A 182 -2.51 -27.71 -1.51
CA VAL A 182 -3.69 -27.20 -0.78
C VAL A 182 -5.00 -27.38 -1.57
N ARG A 183 -4.95 -28.01 -2.74
CA ARG A 183 -6.07 -28.09 -3.68
C ARG A 183 -7.29 -28.80 -3.09
N HIS A 184 -7.03 -29.92 -2.42
CA HIS A 184 -8.01 -30.70 -1.66
C HIS A 184 -8.68 -29.94 -0.50
N LEU A 185 -8.12 -28.81 -0.05
CA LEU A 185 -8.70 -27.98 1.01
C LEU A 185 -9.66 -26.91 0.48
N ASP A 186 -9.77 -26.76 -0.84
CA ASP A 186 -10.60 -25.73 -1.44
C ASP A 186 -12.10 -26.09 -1.35
N PRO A 187 -12.91 -25.33 -0.59
CA PRO A 187 -14.30 -25.69 -0.36
C PRO A 187 -15.19 -25.57 -1.61
N VAL A 188 -14.71 -24.94 -2.69
CA VAL A 188 -15.51 -24.67 -3.89
C VAL A 188 -15.28 -25.71 -4.99
N THR A 189 -14.04 -26.18 -5.15
CA THR A 189 -13.65 -27.07 -6.25
C THR A 189 -12.89 -28.32 -5.82
N ALA A 190 -12.87 -28.66 -4.53
CA ALA A 190 -12.33 -29.93 -4.06
C ALA A 190 -12.96 -31.18 -4.71
N GLU A 191 -14.19 -31.09 -5.22
CA GLU A 191 -14.83 -32.21 -5.94
C GLU A 191 -14.17 -32.52 -7.30
N TYR A 192 -13.40 -31.58 -7.86
CA TYR A 192 -12.72 -31.79 -9.14
C TYR A 192 -11.34 -32.46 -8.99
N ASP A 193 -10.86 -32.65 -7.76
CA ASP A 193 -9.57 -33.30 -7.41
C ASP A 193 -9.74 -34.78 -7.06
#